data_AF-A0A6A5GIA7-F1
#
_entry.id   AF-A0A6A5GIA7-F1
#
_cell.length_a   1.000
_cell.length_b   1.000
_cell.length_c   1.000
_cell.angle_alpha   90.00
_cell.angle_beta   90.00
_cell.angle_gamma   90.00
#
_symmetry.space_group_name_H-M   'P 1'
#
loop_
_entity.id
_entity.type
_entity.pdbx_description
1 polymer ?
#
loop_
_entity_poly.entity_id
_entity_poly.type
_entity_poly.pdbx_seq_one_letter_code
_entity_poly.pdbx_strand_id
1 'polypeptide(L)'
;MPLAHNHSLFIKTNEKWWFEWHSAPQTWNCDFYKYISDFHLIPIGTSLEDRQIAMKKLQKVLRFAKVEDEYIEKIMRDTLESDTKHATHNSDLSQQVLEQVQTDPYVRHYLHRIYYFDYIAFGMKLPKFFNGQDFPKEFIPRS
;
A
#
# COMPACT_ATOMS: atom_id res chain seq x y z
N MET A 1 6.67 -30.90 35.32
CA MET A 1 7.07 -29.99 34.23
C MET A 1 5.81 -29.69 33.43
N PRO A 2 5.23 -28.47 33.52
CA PRO A 2 4.01 -28.18 32.78
C PRO A 2 4.34 -27.83 31.33
N LEU A 3 3.54 -28.41 30.43
CA LEU A 3 3.56 -28.20 28.99
C LEU A 3 3.30 -26.72 28.67
N ALA A 4 4.17 -26.13 27.86
CA ALA A 4 4.06 -24.75 27.42
C ALA A 4 2.72 -24.54 26.71
N HIS A 5 1.97 -23.56 27.19
CA HIS A 5 0.67 -23.16 26.69
C HIS A 5 0.74 -22.75 25.22
N ASN A 6 -0.23 -23.25 24.46
CA ASN A 6 -0.65 -22.79 23.14
C ASN A 6 -0.65 -21.25 23.08
N HIS A 7 0.38 -20.66 22.47
CA HIS A 7 0.30 -19.30 21.97
C HIS A 7 -0.56 -19.31 20.71
N SER A 8 -1.89 -19.24 20.89
CA SER A 8 -2.72 -18.71 19.82
C SER A 8 -2.25 -17.27 19.59
N LEU A 9 -1.54 -17.04 18.49
CA LEU A 9 -1.01 -15.74 18.04
C LEU A 9 -2.09 -14.67 17.79
N PHE A 10 -3.35 -14.96 18.10
CA PHE A 10 -4.48 -14.08 17.90
C PHE A 10 -4.87 -13.37 19.21
N ILE A 11 -3.98 -12.52 19.73
CA ILE A 11 -4.41 -11.48 20.67
C ILE A 11 -4.95 -10.31 19.84
N LYS A 12 -6.26 -10.31 19.60
CA LYS A 12 -6.99 -9.23 18.94
C LYS A 12 -7.21 -8.07 19.92
N THR A 13 -6.29 -7.11 19.95
CA THR A 13 -6.65 -5.73 20.32
C THR A 13 -7.15 -5.04 19.04
N ASN A 14 -8.30 -4.34 19.11
CA ASN A 14 -8.98 -3.79 17.92
C ASN A 14 -8.08 -2.88 17.06
N GLU A 15 -7.17 -2.12 17.68
CA GLU A 15 -6.26 -1.21 16.96
C GLU A 15 -5.19 -1.94 16.17
N LYS A 16 -4.68 -3.06 16.70
CA LYS A 16 -3.64 -3.85 16.03
C LYS A 16 -4.20 -4.56 14.79
N TRP A 17 -5.39 -5.13 14.92
CA TRP A 17 -6.10 -5.73 13.78
C TRP A 17 -6.40 -4.70 12.69
N TRP A 18 -6.82 -3.50 13.08
CA TRP A 18 -7.05 -2.40 12.14
C TRP A 18 -5.77 -2.08 11.37
N PHE A 19 -4.65 -1.84 12.05
CA PHE A 19 -3.38 -1.50 11.37
C PHE A 19 -2.86 -2.61 10.47
N GLU A 20 -2.92 -3.87 10.93
CA GLU A 20 -2.50 -5.04 10.14
C GLU A 20 -3.32 -5.16 8.86
N TRP A 21 -4.64 -4.94 8.93
CA TRP A 21 -5.49 -4.97 7.76
C TRP A 21 -5.26 -3.79 6.80
N HIS A 22 -4.99 -2.59 7.33
CA HIS A 22 -4.72 -1.39 6.51
C HIS A 22 -3.33 -1.40 5.86
N SER A 23 -2.38 -2.13 6.46
CA SER A 23 -0.99 -2.15 6.01
C SER A 23 -0.62 -3.44 5.27
N ALA A 24 -1.46 -4.47 5.29
CA ALA A 24 -1.19 -5.71 4.56
C ALA A 24 -1.13 -5.45 3.03
N PRO A 25 -0.24 -6.15 2.30
CA PRO A 25 -0.25 -6.16 0.84
C PRO A 25 -1.62 -6.51 0.29
N GLN A 26 -2.03 -5.84 -0.79
CA GLN A 26 -3.33 -6.07 -1.39
C GLN A 26 -3.44 -7.48 -1.98
N THR A 27 -2.32 -8.03 -2.46
CA THR A 27 -2.24 -9.42 -2.95
C THR A 27 -2.43 -10.47 -1.86
N TRP A 28 -2.39 -10.11 -0.57
CA TRP A 28 -2.69 -11.04 0.53
C TRP A 28 -4.18 -11.19 0.80
N ASN A 29 -5.04 -10.38 0.20
CA ASN A 29 -6.48 -10.58 0.29
C ASN A 29 -6.87 -11.92 -0.32
N CYS A 30 -7.77 -12.64 0.37
CA CYS A 30 -8.22 -13.96 -0.06
C CYS A 30 -8.71 -13.93 -1.51
N ASP A 31 -8.20 -14.85 -2.32
CA ASP A 31 -8.57 -15.03 -3.72
C ASP A 31 -8.37 -13.81 -4.64
N PHE A 32 -7.64 -12.77 -4.21
CA PHE A 32 -7.43 -11.56 -5.01
C PHE A 32 -6.87 -11.86 -6.41
N TYR A 33 -5.91 -12.79 -6.51
CA TYR A 33 -5.32 -13.19 -7.78
C TYR A 33 -6.33 -13.75 -8.80
N LYS A 34 -7.46 -14.30 -8.35
CA LYS A 34 -8.51 -14.84 -9.22
C LYS A 34 -9.33 -13.75 -9.89
N TYR A 35 -9.45 -12.60 -9.24
CA TYR A 35 -10.35 -11.51 -9.63
C TYR A 35 -9.59 -10.26 -10.09
N ILE A 36 -8.26 -10.29 -10.18
CA ILE A 36 -7.48 -9.12 -10.56
C ILE A 36 -7.88 -8.55 -11.93
N SER A 37 -8.35 -9.42 -12.85
CA SER A 37 -8.88 -9.03 -14.16
C SER A 37 -10.17 -8.20 -14.10
N ASP A 38 -10.87 -8.24 -12.97
CA ASP A 38 -12.16 -7.59 -12.79
C ASP A 38 -11.98 -6.12 -12.35
N PHE A 39 -10.76 -5.72 -12.01
CA PHE A 39 -10.43 -4.38 -11.54
C PHE A 39 -9.79 -3.53 -12.64
N HIS A 40 -10.14 -2.24 -12.65
CA HIS A 40 -9.36 -1.22 -13.36
C HIS A 40 -8.41 -0.51 -12.39
N LEU A 41 -7.13 -0.86 -12.44
CA LEU A 41 -6.13 -0.32 -11.51
C LEU A 41 -5.71 1.10 -11.92
N ILE A 42 -5.83 2.05 -11.00
CA ILE A 42 -5.42 3.44 -11.17
C ILE A 42 -4.33 3.75 -10.15
N PRO A 43 -3.04 3.78 -10.54
CA PRO A 43 -1.97 4.21 -9.64
C PRO A 43 -2.14 5.69 -9.28
N ILE A 44 -2.10 5.99 -7.99
CA ILE A 44 -2.11 7.36 -7.46
C ILE A 44 -0.74 7.65 -6.86
N GLY A 45 -0.02 8.62 -7.41
CA GLY A 45 1.27 9.05 -6.86
C GLY A 45 1.11 10.03 -5.70
N THR A 46 2.23 10.36 -5.07
CA THR A 46 2.26 11.27 -3.92
C THR A 46 2.34 12.74 -4.33
N SER A 47 2.70 13.07 -5.57
CA SER A 47 2.74 14.46 -6.04
C SER A 47 1.35 14.96 -6.46
N LEU A 48 1.14 16.29 -6.45
CA LEU A 48 -0.09 16.90 -6.96
C LEU A 48 -0.32 16.54 -8.44
N GLU A 49 0.74 16.54 -9.25
CA GLU A 49 0.70 16.17 -10.66
C GLU A 49 0.24 14.71 -10.83
N ASP A 50 0.82 13.76 -10.08
CA ASP A 50 0.42 12.36 -10.16
C ASP A 50 -1.04 12.16 -9.74
N ARG A 51 -1.49 12.86 -8.69
CA ARG A 51 -2.89 12.85 -8.26
C ARG A 51 -3.82 13.36 -9.37
N GLN A 52 -3.48 14.47 -10.02
CA GLN A 52 -4.26 15.00 -11.15
C GLN A 52 -4.32 14.02 -12.33
N ILE A 53 -3.20 13.35 -12.65
CA ILE A 53 -3.15 12.31 -13.69
C ILE A 53 -4.07 11.14 -13.32
N ALA A 54 -4.01 10.68 -12.07
CA ALA A 54 -4.88 9.62 -11.56
C ALA A 54 -6.36 10.01 -11.62
N MET A 55 -6.71 11.24 -11.27
CA MET A 55 -8.09 11.73 -11.34
C MET A 55 -8.61 11.79 -12.78
N LYS A 56 -7.78 12.21 -13.74
CA LYS A 56 -8.15 12.14 -15.16
C LYS A 56 -8.41 10.71 -15.63
N LYS A 57 -7.67 9.72 -15.13
CA LYS A 57 -7.93 8.30 -15.42
C LYS A 57 -9.25 7.85 -14.77
N LEU A 58 -9.47 8.20 -13.51
CA LEU A 58 -10.71 7.88 -12.80
C LEU A 58 -11.94 8.47 -13.51
N GLN A 59 -11.85 9.72 -13.96
CA GLN A 59 -12.90 10.37 -14.73
C GLN A 59 -13.29 9.56 -15.97
N LYS A 60 -12.29 9.06 -16.73
CA LYS A 60 -12.54 8.23 -17.92
C LYS A 60 -13.22 6.92 -17.57
N VAL A 61 -12.82 6.28 -16.47
CA VAL A 61 -13.44 5.03 -15.99
C VAL A 61 -14.89 5.26 -15.57
N LEU A 62 -15.18 6.34 -14.85
CA LEU A 62 -16.55 6.67 -14.43
C LEU A 62 -17.45 6.98 -15.63
N ARG A 63 -16.94 7.72 -16.63
CA ARG A 63 -17.66 7.95 -17.89
C ARG A 63 -17.91 6.64 -18.65
N PHE A 64 -16.92 5.76 -18.72
CA PHE A 64 -17.07 4.43 -19.32
C PHE A 64 -18.14 3.60 -18.62
N ALA A 65 -18.22 3.70 -17.29
CA ALA A 65 -19.25 3.08 -16.47
C ALA A 65 -20.62 3.78 -16.53
N LYS A 66 -20.77 4.83 -17.36
CA LYS A 66 -22.01 5.62 -17.53
C LYS A 66 -22.51 6.30 -16.26
N VAL A 67 -21.58 6.71 -15.39
CA VAL A 67 -21.91 7.59 -14.26
C VAL A 67 -22.27 8.97 -14.82
N GLU A 68 -23.31 9.62 -14.27
CA GLU A 68 -23.76 10.94 -14.71
C GLU A 68 -22.69 12.01 -14.46
N ASP A 69 -22.56 12.95 -15.40
CA ASP A 69 -21.48 13.95 -15.39
C ASP A 69 -21.49 14.81 -14.12
N GLU A 70 -22.67 15.10 -13.55
CA GLU A 70 -22.79 15.83 -12.28
C GLU A 70 -22.06 15.13 -11.12
N TYR A 71 -22.20 13.81 -11.00
CA TYR A 71 -21.51 13.03 -9.98
C TYR A 71 -20.01 12.95 -10.25
N ILE A 72 -19.62 12.80 -11.52
CA ILE A 72 -18.23 12.78 -11.90
C ILE A 72 -17.57 14.11 -11.53
N GLU A 73 -18.18 15.25 -11.86
CA GLU A 73 -17.69 16.57 -11.53
C GLU A 73 -17.56 16.77 -10.02
N LYS A 74 -18.55 16.32 -9.24
CA LYS A 74 -18.48 16.35 -7.78
C LYS A 74 -17.30 15.53 -7.25
N ILE A 75 -17.12 14.30 -7.71
CA ILE A 75 -16.01 13.43 -7.27
C ILE A 75 -14.66 14.07 -7.62
N MET A 76 -14.51 14.61 -8.83
CA MET A 76 -13.26 15.25 -9.26
C MET A 76 -12.94 16.48 -8.41
N ARG A 77 -13.93 17.34 -8.16
CA ARG A 77 -13.76 18.53 -7.33
C ARG A 77 -13.36 18.15 -5.91
N ASP A 78 -14.15 17.29 -5.26
CA ASP A 78 -13.93 16.92 -3.86
C ASP A 78 -12.57 16.24 -3.67
N THR A 79 -12.15 15.37 -4.60
CA THR A 79 -10.87 14.65 -4.49
C THR A 79 -9.65 15.55 -4.73
N LEU A 80 -9.79 16.62 -5.51
CA LEU A 80 -8.71 17.57 -5.78
C LEU A 80 -8.62 18.71 -4.74
N GLU A 81 -9.75 19.10 -4.16
CA GLU A 81 -9.83 20.19 -3.17
C GLU A 81 -9.59 19.70 -1.74
N SER A 82 -9.91 18.42 -1.43
CA SER A 82 -9.74 17.91 -0.08
C SER A 82 -8.31 17.45 0.18
N ASP A 83 -7.52 18.29 0.82
CA ASP A 83 -6.61 17.77 1.84
C ASP A 83 -7.48 17.54 3.09
N THR A 84 -7.79 16.29 3.39
CA THR A 84 -8.52 15.97 4.63
C THR A 84 -7.74 16.56 5.80
N LYS A 85 -8.44 17.02 6.86
CA LYS A 85 -7.79 17.57 8.07
C LYS A 85 -6.81 16.61 8.76
N HIS A 86 -6.80 15.34 8.34
CA HIS A 86 -5.90 14.28 8.80
C HIS A 86 -4.86 13.87 7.75
N ALA A 87 -4.74 14.61 6.64
CA ALA A 87 -3.69 14.38 5.65
C ALA A 87 -2.34 14.71 6.30
N THR A 88 -1.55 13.67 6.58
CA THR A 88 -0.16 13.79 7.04
C THR A 88 0.82 14.07 5.90
N HIS A 89 0.30 14.17 4.67
CA HIS A 89 1.05 14.46 3.46
C HIS A 89 1.79 15.80 3.61
N ASN A 90 3.10 15.77 3.39
CA ASN A 90 4.04 16.89 3.54
C ASN A 90 4.33 17.39 4.96
N SER A 91 3.83 16.77 6.03
CA SER A 91 4.29 17.11 7.39
C SER A 91 5.77 16.79 7.56
N ASP A 92 6.50 17.59 8.35
CA ASP A 92 7.92 17.34 8.66
C ASP A 92 8.14 15.94 9.22
N LEU A 93 7.21 15.47 10.06
CA LEU A 93 7.23 14.12 10.60
C LEU A 93 7.11 13.06 9.50
N SER A 94 6.21 13.24 8.52
CA SER A 94 6.09 12.30 7.40
C SER A 94 7.36 12.26 6.55
N GLN A 95 8.05 13.40 6.38
CA GLN A 95 9.31 13.45 5.64
C GLN A 95 10.42 12.73 6.41
N GLN A 96 10.52 12.95 7.72
CA GLN A 96 11.48 12.26 8.59
C GLN A 96 11.27 10.74 8.60
N VAL A 97 10.01 10.29 8.72
CA VAL A 97 9.69 8.85 8.68
C VAL A 97 10.02 8.26 7.32
N LEU A 98 9.72 8.98 6.22
CA LEU A 98 10.07 8.52 4.87
C LEU A 98 11.59 8.38 4.71
N GLU A 99 12.36 9.35 5.21
CA GLU A 99 13.82 9.29 5.20
C GLU A 99 14.35 8.10 6.00
N GLN A 100 13.81 7.84 7.20
CA GLN A 100 14.18 6.67 8.01
C GLN A 100 13.90 5.36 7.26
N VAL A 101 12.72 5.24 6.64
CA VAL A 101 12.35 4.06 5.83
C VAL A 101 13.27 3.90 4.62
N GLN A 102 13.70 4.99 3.99
CA GLN A 102 14.58 4.95 2.81
C GLN A 102 16.05 4.71 3.14
N THR A 103 16.48 5.01 4.36
CA THR A 103 17.89 4.92 4.77
C THR A 103 18.22 3.66 5.57
N ASP A 104 17.27 3.11 6.32
CA ASP A 104 17.48 1.89 7.12
C ASP A 104 17.44 0.62 6.25
N PRO A 105 18.56 -0.12 6.11
CA PRO A 105 18.61 -1.33 5.28
C PRO A 105 17.71 -2.46 5.79
N TYR A 106 17.55 -2.59 7.11
CA TYR A 106 16.71 -3.63 7.73
C TYR A 106 15.23 -3.34 7.46
N VAL A 107 14.79 -2.10 7.61
CA VAL A 107 13.40 -1.73 7.29
C VAL A 107 13.09 -1.96 5.82
N ARG A 108 13.96 -1.52 4.90
CA ARG A 108 13.78 -1.75 3.46
C ARG A 108 13.71 -3.23 3.11
N HIS A 109 14.61 -4.03 3.70
CA HIS A 109 14.64 -5.48 3.52
C HIS A 109 13.25 -6.12 3.73
N TYR A 110 12.58 -5.80 4.84
CA TYR A 110 11.27 -6.38 5.14
C TYR A 110 10.16 -5.78 4.28
N LEU A 111 10.10 -4.45 4.11
CA LEU A 111 9.05 -3.82 3.30
C LEU A 111 9.08 -4.32 1.85
N HIS A 112 10.28 -4.48 1.28
CA HIS A 112 10.46 -5.06 -0.03
C HIS A 112 9.87 -6.47 -0.16
N ARG A 113 10.12 -7.33 0.84
CA ARG A 113 9.62 -8.71 0.82
C ARG A 113 8.12 -8.78 1.06
N ILE A 114 7.61 -7.95 1.96
CA ILE A 114 6.18 -7.86 2.27
C ILE A 114 5.40 -7.45 1.01
N TYR A 115 5.82 -6.38 0.33
CA TYR A 115 5.07 -5.83 -0.82
C TYR A 115 5.55 -6.34 -2.19
N TYR A 116 6.52 -7.26 -2.28
CA TYR A 116 7.09 -7.72 -3.55
C TYR A 116 6.02 -8.13 -4.56
N PHE A 117 5.05 -8.94 -4.13
CA PHE A 117 3.99 -9.44 -5.02
C PHE A 117 3.04 -8.34 -5.48
N ASP A 118 2.80 -7.29 -4.68
CA ASP A 118 2.00 -6.14 -5.11
C ASP A 118 2.68 -5.43 -6.30
N TYR A 119 4.02 -5.24 -6.25
CA TYR A 119 4.75 -4.64 -7.37
C TYR A 119 4.60 -5.46 -8.65
N ILE A 120 4.71 -6.78 -8.56
CA ILE A 120 4.61 -7.68 -9.71
C ILE A 120 3.17 -7.73 -10.23
N ALA A 121 2.19 -7.96 -9.36
CA ALA A 121 0.78 -8.10 -9.73
C ALA A 121 0.22 -6.82 -10.36
N PHE A 122 0.67 -5.65 -9.90
CA PHE A 122 0.19 -4.36 -10.39
C PHE A 122 1.06 -3.74 -11.49
N GLY A 123 2.10 -4.44 -11.96
CA GLY A 123 2.98 -3.95 -13.02
C GLY A 123 3.76 -2.68 -12.63
N MET A 124 4.01 -2.49 -11.33
CA MET A 124 4.75 -1.34 -10.82
C MET A 124 6.25 -1.59 -10.91
N LYS A 125 7.03 -0.53 -11.13
CA LYS A 125 8.49 -0.63 -11.12
C LYS A 125 8.97 -0.94 -9.70
N LEU A 126 9.81 -1.96 -9.57
CA LEU A 126 10.52 -2.21 -8.32
C LEU A 126 11.40 -0.98 -7.97
N PRO A 127 11.42 -0.56 -6.70
CA PRO A 127 12.33 0.48 -6.21
C PRO A 127 13.78 0.22 -6.62
N LYS A 128 14.50 1.26 -7.05
CA LYS A 128 15.91 1.15 -7.53
C LYS A 128 16.87 0.54 -6.51
N PHE A 129 16.52 0.62 -5.24
CA PHE A 129 17.32 0.12 -4.13
C PHE A 129 17.00 -1.34 -3.76
N PHE A 130 16.15 -2.05 -4.53
CA PHE A 130 16.12 -3.52 -4.53
C PHE A 130 17.49 -4.03 -4.99
N ASN A 131 18.39 -4.23 -4.02
CA ASN A 131 19.68 -4.84 -4.27
C ASN A 131 19.62 -6.31 -3.83
N GLY A 132 20.47 -7.16 -4.41
CA GLY A 132 20.59 -8.56 -3.97
C GLY A 132 21.07 -8.74 -2.52
N GLN A 133 21.41 -7.66 -1.82
CA GLN A 133 21.83 -7.63 -0.41
C GLN A 133 20.66 -7.40 0.55
N ASP A 134 19.50 -6.97 0.05
CA ASP A 134 18.19 -7.00 0.72
C ASP A 134 17.62 -8.43 0.70
N PHE A 135 18.41 -9.45 0.40
CA PHE A 135 18.13 -10.83 0.75
C PHE A 135 19.07 -11.19 1.90
N PRO A 136 18.61 -11.90 2.94
CA PRO A 136 19.47 -12.19 4.07
C PRO A 136 20.60 -13.08 3.55
N LYS A 137 21.85 -12.63 3.72
CA LYS A 137 23.02 -13.43 3.35
C LYS A 137 23.15 -14.70 4.21
N GLU A 138 22.44 -14.74 5.34
CA GLU A 138 22.38 -15.88 6.25
C GLU A 138 20.95 -16.06 6.73
N PHE A 139 20.22 -16.98 6.11
CA PHE A 139 19.07 -17.61 6.76
C PHE A 139 19.65 -18.62 7.76
N ILE A 140 19.78 -18.24 9.02
CA ILE A 140 20.01 -19.20 10.10
C ILE A 140 18.63 -19.72 10.50
N PRO A 141 18.25 -20.97 10.16
CA PRO A 141 17.01 -21.54 10.67
C PRO A 141 17.17 -21.62 12.19
N ARG A 142 16.27 -20.99 12.94
CA ARG A 142 16.13 -21.35 14.35
C ARG A 142 15.54 -22.76 14.38
N SER A 143 16.37 -23.69 14.82
CA SER A 143 16.03 -25.08 15.18
C SER A 143 14.90 -25.14 16.19
#